data_AF-A0A7W3INU2-F1
#
_entry.id   AF-A0A7W3INU2-F1
#
_cell.length_a   1.000
_cell.length_b   1.000
_cell.length_c   1.000
_cell.angle_alpha   90.00
_cell.angle_beta   90.00
_cell.angle_gamma   90.00
#
_symmetry.space_group_name_H-M   'P 1'
#
loop_
_entity.id
_entity.type
_entity.pdbx_description
1 polymer ?
#
loop_
_entity_poly.entity_id
_entity_poly.type
_entity_poly.pdbx_seq_one_letter_code
_entity_poly.pdbx_strand_id
1 'polypeptide(L)'
;MTSQRPPAPSLTPCATRSELFTHPLLEEPPTGETDPTVRRRYETLLREATALCASCPVQAKCLFAAVVDHDVAGVIAGTTEKQRRAIRRRLKLKVEPEDLDALAGVSVPHHRIDREEVLRLRMSRPHDTLDQLAERLGCSTSTVKRHLRRDRLGLDEPRQSVRPAVTPTQVLAVARQVANRQGPRARAA
;
A
#
# COMPACT_ATOMS: atom_id res chain seq x y z
N MET A 1 37.43 -1.44 -28.34
CA MET A 1 36.04 -1.29 -27.86
C MET A 1 35.92 -2.01 -26.52
N THR A 2 36.24 -1.32 -25.43
CA THR A 2 36.21 -1.88 -24.07
C THR A 2 34.78 -1.86 -23.54
N SER A 3 34.11 -3.01 -23.66
CA SER A 3 32.81 -3.27 -23.04
C SER A 3 32.98 -3.34 -21.51
N GLN A 4 32.75 -2.24 -20.81
CA GLN A 4 32.70 -2.23 -19.35
C GLN A 4 31.40 -2.89 -18.87
N ARG A 5 31.54 -3.99 -18.14
CA ARG A 5 30.48 -4.63 -17.36
C ARG A 5 29.97 -3.62 -16.32
N PRO A 6 28.65 -3.40 -16.17
CA PRO A 6 28.15 -2.51 -15.13
C PRO A 6 28.58 -3.04 -13.75
N PRO A 7 28.94 -2.16 -12.80
CA PRO A 7 29.29 -2.58 -11.45
C PRO A 7 28.10 -3.33 -10.82
N ALA A 8 28.39 -4.40 -10.09
CA ALA A 8 27.38 -5.13 -9.34
C ALA A 8 26.61 -4.16 -8.43
N PRO A 9 25.28 -4.28 -8.28
CA PRO A 9 24.53 -3.36 -7.45
C PRO A 9 25.03 -3.48 -6.01
N SER A 10 25.58 -2.38 -5.48
CA SER A 10 25.87 -2.26 -4.05
C SER A 10 24.58 -2.55 -3.28
N LEU A 11 24.62 -3.49 -2.33
CA LEU A 11 23.48 -3.81 -1.50
C LEU A 11 22.94 -2.55 -0.83
N THR A 12 21.61 -2.39 -0.86
CA THR A 12 20.95 -1.25 -0.23
C THR A 12 21.10 -1.35 1.29
N PRO A 13 21.12 -0.21 2.02
CA PRO A 13 21.21 -0.24 3.49
C PRO A 13 20.13 -1.09 4.17
N CYS A 14 18.93 -1.15 3.59
CA CYS A 14 17.84 -1.99 4.08
C CYS A 14 18.03 -3.49 3.82
N ALA A 15 18.77 -3.88 2.77
CA ALA A 15 19.13 -5.27 2.55
C ALA A 15 20.25 -5.72 3.51
N THR A 16 21.23 -4.84 3.75
CA THR A 16 22.37 -5.15 4.63
C THR A 16 21.99 -5.12 6.12
N ARG A 17 21.04 -4.27 6.52
CA ARG A 17 20.55 -4.18 7.90
C ARG A 17 19.09 -4.60 8.04
N SER A 18 18.74 -5.76 7.50
CA SER A 18 17.37 -6.27 7.49
C SER A 18 16.71 -6.25 8.87
N GLU A 19 17.44 -6.67 9.92
CA GLU A 19 16.95 -6.74 11.30
C GLU A 19 16.36 -5.43 11.83
N LEU A 20 16.91 -4.29 11.39
CA LEU A 20 16.36 -2.98 11.75
C LEU A 20 15.03 -2.76 11.02
N PHE A 21 14.99 -2.99 9.71
CA PHE A 21 13.83 -2.68 8.88
C PHE A 21 12.67 -3.64 9.07
N THR A 22 12.92 -4.86 9.57
CA THR A 22 11.91 -5.85 9.98
C THR A 22 11.68 -5.85 11.50
N HIS A 23 12.17 -4.84 12.22
CA HIS A 23 11.97 -4.79 13.67
C HIS A 23 10.48 -4.55 13.98
N PRO A 24 9.85 -5.32 14.90
CA PRO A 24 8.41 -5.23 15.17
C PRO A 24 7.91 -3.81 15.48
N LEU A 25 8.66 -3.04 16.29
CA LEU A 25 8.31 -1.64 16.56
C LEU A 25 8.28 -0.70 15.34
N LEU A 26 8.99 -1.01 14.26
CA LEU A 26 8.93 -0.22 13.03
C LEU A 26 7.78 -0.64 12.12
N GLU A 27 7.42 -1.92 12.11
CA GLU A 27 6.25 -2.45 11.39
C GLU A 27 4.95 -2.02 12.07
N GLU A 28 4.88 -2.18 13.39
CA GLU A 28 3.75 -1.84 14.25
C GLU A 28 4.15 -0.70 15.21
N PRO A 29 4.08 0.57 14.77
CA PRO A 29 4.46 1.69 15.60
C PRO A 29 3.52 1.85 16.80
N PRO A 30 4.03 2.22 17.99
CA PRO A 30 3.22 2.35 19.18
C PRO A 30 2.13 3.44 19.02
N THR A 31 0.89 3.10 19.34
CA THR A 31 -0.27 3.99 19.26
C THR A 31 -0.85 4.29 20.65
N GLY A 32 -1.33 5.52 20.87
CA GLY A 32 -2.01 5.90 22.11
C GLY A 32 -1.07 6.08 23.31
N GLU A 33 -1.57 5.77 24.51
CA GLU A 33 -0.76 5.64 25.73
C GLU A 33 0.09 4.37 25.63
N THR A 34 1.40 4.56 25.46
CA THR A 34 2.38 3.48 25.46
C THR A 34 3.46 3.81 26.48
N ASP A 35 4.07 2.78 27.06
CA ASP A 35 5.24 2.92 27.92
C ASP A 35 6.28 3.89 27.29
N PRO A 36 6.70 4.94 28.03
CA PRO A 36 7.71 5.88 27.57
C PRO A 36 9.02 5.23 27.09
N THR A 37 9.40 4.09 27.65
CA THR A 37 10.61 3.34 27.26
C THR A 37 10.49 2.75 25.86
N VAL A 38 9.36 2.12 25.55
CA VAL A 38 9.02 1.58 24.23
C VAL A 38 8.99 2.71 23.19
N ARG A 39 8.40 3.85 23.56
CA ARG A 39 8.35 5.02 22.68
C ARG A 39 9.74 5.56 22.34
N ARG A 40 10.62 5.72 23.32
CA ARG A 40 12.02 6.14 23.10
C ARG A 40 12.78 5.15 22.22
N ARG A 41 12.54 3.85 22.41
CA ARG A 41 13.15 2.79 21.59
C ARG A 41 12.69 2.89 20.13
N TYR A 42 11.38 3.04 19.90
CA TYR A 42 10.82 3.28 18.57
C TYR A 42 11.43 4.53 17.90
N GLU A 43 11.51 5.66 18.60
CA GLU A 43 12.10 6.90 18.07
C GLU A 43 13.58 6.74 17.71
N THR A 44 14.33 5.90 18.44
CA THR A 44 15.73 5.60 18.15
C THR A 44 15.86 4.76 16.89
N LEU A 45 15.08 3.67 16.78
CA LEU A 45 15.04 2.82 15.59
C LEU A 45 14.62 3.61 14.35
N LEU A 46 13.62 4.49 14.49
CA LEU A 46 13.15 5.32 13.38
C LEU A 46 14.22 6.30 12.91
N ARG A 47 14.93 6.98 13.83
CA ARG A 47 16.04 7.89 13.47
C ARG A 47 17.15 7.14 12.74
N GLU A 48 17.49 5.94 13.19
CA GLU A 48 18.51 5.13 12.55
C GLU A 48 18.09 4.67 11.15
N ALA A 49 16.87 4.15 10.99
CA ALA A 49 16.33 3.72 9.70
C ALA A 49 16.23 4.86 8.68
N THR A 50 15.81 6.04 9.14
CA THR A 50 15.71 7.24 8.31
C THR A 50 17.09 7.76 7.88
N ALA A 51 18.09 7.73 8.77
CA ALA A 51 19.47 8.09 8.43
C ALA A 51 20.08 7.15 7.37
N LEU A 52 19.88 5.83 7.51
CA LEU A 52 20.31 4.85 6.50
C LEU A 52 19.60 5.04 5.16
N CYS A 53 18.31 5.39 5.18
CA CYS A 53 17.58 5.71 3.96
C CYS A 53 18.10 6.97 3.28
N ALA A 54 18.56 7.97 4.04
CA ALA A 54 19.08 9.22 3.49
C ALA A 54 20.42 9.04 2.75
N SER A 55 21.22 8.03 3.10
CA SER A 55 22.45 7.68 2.38
C SER A 55 22.23 6.69 1.22
N CYS A 56 21.00 6.19 1.03
CA CYS A 56 20.70 5.18 0.03
C CYS A 56 20.66 5.79 -1.39
N PRO A 57 21.44 5.26 -2.36
CA PRO A 57 21.52 5.84 -3.71
C PRO A 57 20.20 5.74 -4.49
N VAL A 58 19.31 4.83 -4.11
CA VAL A 58 18.00 4.63 -4.75
C VAL A 58 16.83 5.21 -3.95
N GLN A 59 17.09 6.03 -2.92
CA GLN A 59 16.05 6.56 -2.03
C GLN A 59 14.90 7.25 -2.79
N ALA A 60 15.21 8.12 -3.75
CA ALA A 60 14.19 8.86 -4.51
C ALA A 60 13.28 7.94 -5.33
N LYS A 61 13.84 6.93 -5.99
CA LYS A 61 13.08 5.93 -6.75
C LYS A 61 12.25 5.05 -5.81
N CYS A 62 12.84 4.64 -4.70
CA CYS A 62 12.17 3.84 -3.67
C CYS A 62 10.98 4.61 -3.06
N LEU A 63 11.12 5.90 -2.79
CA LEU A 63 10.04 6.75 -2.28
C LEU A 63 8.89 6.85 -3.28
N PHE A 64 9.20 7.04 -4.56
CA PHE A 64 8.18 7.11 -5.60
C PHE A 64 7.36 5.82 -5.65
N ALA A 65 8.03 4.66 -5.74
CA ALA A 65 7.36 3.36 -5.76
C ALA A 65 6.52 3.11 -4.49
N ALA A 66 7.06 3.43 -3.31
CA ALA A 66 6.34 3.25 -2.04
C ALA A 66 5.12 4.18 -1.87
N VAL A 67 5.06 5.29 -2.61
CA VAL A 67 3.93 6.23 -2.57
C VAL A 67 2.91 5.93 -3.65
N VAL A 68 3.37 5.56 -4.86
CA VAL A 68 2.53 5.46 -6.05
C VAL A 68 2.06 4.04 -6.31
N ASP A 69 2.89 3.04 -6.03
CA ASP A 69 2.64 1.66 -6.48
C ASP A 69 2.21 0.73 -5.35
N HIS A 70 2.78 0.86 -4.13
CA HIS A 70 2.56 -0.11 -3.05
C HIS A 70 2.09 0.52 -1.74
N ASP A 71 1.25 -0.18 -0.97
CA ASP A 71 0.88 0.19 0.41
C ASP A 71 1.38 -0.80 1.45
N VAL A 72 2.69 -0.78 1.63
CA VAL A 72 3.42 -1.63 2.58
C VAL A 72 3.56 -0.95 3.95
N ALA A 73 3.64 -1.73 5.03
CA ALA A 73 3.90 -1.23 6.38
C ALA A 73 5.37 -0.81 6.58
N GLY A 74 5.71 -0.27 7.74
CA GLY A 74 7.12 0.00 8.11
C GLY A 74 7.76 1.27 7.51
N VAL A 75 9.08 1.36 7.67
CA VAL A 75 9.92 2.48 7.22
C VAL A 75 10.52 2.19 5.86
N ILE A 76 10.17 3.00 4.86
CA ILE A 76 10.64 2.84 3.48
C ILE A 76 11.03 4.20 2.91
N ALA A 77 12.17 4.24 2.24
CA ALA A 77 12.76 5.46 1.68
C ALA A 77 12.88 6.63 2.69
N GLY A 78 13.01 6.30 3.98
CA GLY A 78 13.09 7.27 5.06
C GLY A 78 11.75 7.88 5.45
N THR A 79 10.64 7.23 5.09
CA THR A 79 9.28 7.64 5.46
C THR A 79 8.55 6.53 6.20
N THR A 80 7.72 6.90 7.17
CA THR A 80 6.79 5.96 7.82
C THR A 80 5.54 5.77 6.95
N GLU A 81 4.80 4.70 7.19
CA GLU A 81 3.51 4.43 6.54
C GLU A 81 2.52 5.61 6.72
N LYS A 82 2.44 6.19 7.93
CA LYS A 82 1.63 7.38 8.20
C LYS A 82 2.05 8.59 7.36
N GLN A 83 3.34 8.77 7.13
CA GLN A 83 3.86 9.82 6.26
C GLN A 83 3.49 9.56 4.81
N ARG A 84 3.64 8.32 4.32
CA ARG A 84 3.22 7.93 2.96
C ARG A 84 1.73 8.15 2.74
N ARG A 85 0.87 7.74 3.69
CA ARG A 85 -0.58 8.04 3.67
C ARG A 85 -0.87 9.55 3.63
N ALA A 86 -0.07 10.39 4.29
CA ALA A 86 -0.19 11.85 4.20
C ALA A 86 0.25 12.40 2.84
N ILE A 87 1.32 11.85 2.25
CA ILE A 87 1.81 12.22 0.91
C ILE A 87 0.73 11.87 -0.13
N ARG A 88 0.22 10.63 -0.12
CA ARG A 88 -0.84 10.18 -1.04
C ARG A 88 -2.08 11.06 -0.97
N ARG A 89 -2.55 11.39 0.25
CA ARG A 89 -3.69 12.30 0.44
C ARG A 89 -3.47 13.68 -0.18
N ARG A 90 -2.27 14.26 -0.06
CA ARG A 90 -1.96 15.57 -0.67
C ARG A 90 -1.87 15.50 -2.19
N LEU A 91 -1.36 14.39 -2.72
CA LEU A 91 -1.26 14.13 -4.16
C LEU A 91 -2.56 13.59 -4.77
N LYS A 92 -3.61 13.40 -3.95
CA LYS A 92 -4.89 12.78 -4.34
C LYS A 92 -4.71 11.40 -5.00
N LEU A 93 -3.69 10.66 -4.55
CA LEU A 93 -3.43 9.29 -4.99
C LEU A 93 -4.26 8.31 -4.16
N LYS A 94 -4.81 7.31 -4.85
CA LYS A 94 -5.38 6.11 -4.24
C LYS A 94 -4.49 4.93 -4.60
N VAL A 95 -4.00 4.25 -3.58
CA VAL A 95 -3.28 2.98 -3.69
C VAL A 95 -4.10 2.05 -2.83
N GLU A 96 -4.69 1.04 -3.45
CA GLU A 96 -5.41 0.01 -2.71
C GLU A 96 -4.37 -0.85 -1.98
N PRO A 97 -4.61 -1.22 -0.71
CA PRO A 97 -3.73 -2.16 -0.03
C PRO A 97 -3.69 -3.48 -0.80
N GLU A 98 -2.52 -4.12 -0.84
CA GLU A 98 -2.43 -5.47 -1.36
C GLU A 98 -3.41 -6.39 -0.59
N ASP A 99 -4.34 -7.02 -1.31
CA ASP A 99 -5.29 -7.99 -0.75
C ASP A 99 -4.56 -9.32 -0.52
N LEU A 100 -3.79 -9.38 0.55
CA LEU A 100 -3.06 -10.57 0.97
C LEU A 100 -4.01 -11.73 1.28
N ASP A 101 -5.25 -11.45 1.68
CA ASP A 101 -6.28 -12.47 1.93
C ASP A 101 -6.72 -13.12 0.61
N ALA A 102 -6.91 -12.35 -0.45
CA ALA A 102 -7.13 -12.87 -1.79
C ALA A 102 -5.94 -13.72 -2.29
N LEU A 103 -4.70 -13.29 -2.01
CA LEU A 103 -3.50 -14.05 -2.38
C LEU A 103 -3.36 -15.35 -1.58
N ALA A 104 -3.73 -15.34 -0.30
CA ALA A 104 -3.73 -16.51 0.58
C ALA A 104 -4.93 -17.46 0.32
N GLY A 105 -5.85 -17.11 -0.58
CA GLY A 105 -7.06 -17.86 -0.85
C GLY A 105 -8.04 -17.88 0.33
N VAL A 106 -7.87 -16.98 1.30
CA VAL A 106 -8.72 -16.89 2.50
C VAL A 106 -9.94 -16.06 2.14
N SER A 107 -11.04 -16.72 1.81
CA SER A 107 -12.34 -16.07 1.69
C SER A 107 -12.84 -15.66 3.07
N VAL A 108 -12.61 -14.41 3.47
CA VAL A 108 -13.17 -13.84 4.69
C VAL A 108 -14.71 -13.92 4.69
N PRO A 109 -15.39 -14.08 5.85
CA PRO A 109 -16.86 -14.22 5.94
C PRO A 109 -17.68 -13.00 5.46
N HIS A 110 -17.02 -11.93 5.04
CA HIS A 110 -17.60 -10.74 4.42
C HIS A 110 -16.82 -10.30 3.17
N HIS A 111 -16.31 -11.26 2.39
CA HIS A 111 -15.77 -10.99 1.07
C HIS A 111 -16.83 -10.23 0.25
N ARG A 112 -16.46 -9.06 -0.28
CA ARG A 112 -17.35 -8.32 -1.18
C ARG A 112 -17.42 -9.12 -2.47
N ILE A 113 -18.60 -9.66 -2.78
CA ILE A 113 -18.82 -10.42 -4.01
C ILE A 113 -18.40 -9.60 -5.22
N ASP A 114 -17.40 -10.10 -5.94
CA ASP A 114 -16.85 -9.45 -7.12
C ASP A 114 -17.71 -9.73 -8.35
N ARG A 115 -17.80 -8.76 -9.27
CA ARG A 115 -18.43 -8.93 -10.59
C ARG A 115 -17.81 -10.11 -11.32
N GLU A 116 -16.49 -10.22 -11.36
CA GLU A 116 -15.82 -11.28 -12.09
C GLU A 116 -16.19 -12.66 -11.54
N GLU A 117 -16.35 -12.79 -10.22
CA GLU A 117 -16.80 -14.02 -9.59
C GLU A 117 -18.24 -14.37 -9.95
N VAL A 118 -19.16 -13.41 -9.92
CA VAL A 118 -20.56 -13.60 -10.35
C VAL A 118 -20.63 -14.05 -11.80
N LEU A 119 -19.87 -13.41 -12.70
CA LEU A 119 -19.85 -13.75 -14.11
C LEU A 119 -19.23 -15.12 -14.36
N ARG A 120 -18.11 -15.44 -13.70
CA ARG A 120 -17.47 -16.75 -13.78
C ARG A 120 -18.41 -17.86 -13.33
N LEU A 121 -19.14 -17.63 -12.22
CA LEU A 121 -20.11 -18.61 -11.73
C LEU A 121 -21.29 -18.76 -12.70
N ARG A 122 -21.82 -17.65 -13.23
CA ARG A 122 -22.88 -17.67 -14.24
C ARG A 122 -22.46 -18.38 -15.53
N MET A 123 -21.22 -18.18 -15.99
CA MET A 123 -20.69 -18.83 -17.20
C MET A 123 -20.48 -20.33 -16.99
N SER A 124 -19.96 -20.73 -15.83
CA SER A 124 -19.76 -22.14 -15.49
C SER A 124 -21.06 -22.90 -15.20
N ARG A 125 -22.14 -22.17 -14.82
CA ARG A 125 -23.47 -22.74 -14.56
C ARG A 125 -24.58 -21.89 -15.20
N PRO A 126 -24.78 -22.01 -16.53
CA PRO A 126 -25.76 -21.19 -17.23
C PRO A 126 -27.21 -21.41 -16.79
N HIS A 127 -27.51 -22.63 -16.33
CA HIS A 127 -28.86 -23.09 -15.98
C HIS A 127 -29.27 -22.81 -14.53
N ASP A 128 -28.33 -22.44 -13.66
CA ASP A 128 -28.65 -22.11 -12.27
C ASP A 128 -29.59 -20.89 -12.21
N THR A 129 -30.56 -20.94 -11.30
CA THR A 129 -31.40 -19.79 -11.00
C THR A 129 -30.58 -18.71 -10.28
N LEU A 130 -31.08 -17.47 -10.30
CA LEU A 130 -30.43 -16.37 -9.58
C LEU A 130 -30.32 -16.61 -8.07
N ASP A 131 -31.27 -17.36 -7.53
CA ASP A 131 -31.34 -17.71 -6.11
C ASP A 131 -30.28 -18.76 -5.75
N GLN A 132 -30.12 -19.77 -6.61
CA GLN A 132 -29.05 -20.76 -6.48
C GLN A 132 -27.67 -20.13 -6.62
N LEU A 133 -27.49 -19.18 -7.55
CA LEU A 133 -26.22 -18.43 -7.68
C LEU A 133 -25.93 -17.61 -6.41
N ALA A 134 -26.95 -16.96 -5.84
CA ALA A 134 -26.82 -16.15 -4.64
C ALA A 134 -26.43 -16.99 -3.41
N GLU A 135 -27.09 -18.13 -3.23
CA GLU A 135 -26.82 -19.07 -2.13
C GLU A 135 -25.39 -19.62 -2.19
N ARG A 136 -24.92 -19.98 -3.40
CA ARG A 136 -23.54 -20.46 -3.62
C ARG A 136 -22.47 -19.39 -3.37
N LEU A 137 -22.78 -18.13 -3.68
CA LEU A 137 -21.90 -16.99 -3.44
C LEU A 137 -22.04 -16.45 -2.01
N GLY A 138 -22.95 -16.97 -1.19
CA GLY A 138 -23.19 -16.45 0.15
C GLY A 138 -23.72 -15.00 0.16
N CYS A 139 -24.50 -14.60 -0.84
CA CYS A 139 -25.01 -13.23 -0.98
C CYS A 139 -26.50 -13.18 -1.31
N SER A 140 -27.04 -11.96 -1.48
CA SER A 140 -28.45 -11.78 -1.86
C SER A 140 -28.66 -11.85 -3.37
N THR A 141 -29.86 -12.24 -3.78
CA THR A 141 -30.29 -12.28 -5.20
C THR A 141 -30.26 -10.89 -5.84
N SER A 142 -30.50 -9.84 -5.05
CA SER A 142 -30.36 -8.45 -5.44
C SER A 142 -28.92 -8.08 -5.80
N THR A 143 -27.94 -8.64 -5.09
CA THR A 143 -26.50 -8.47 -5.39
C THR A 143 -26.17 -9.08 -6.75
N VAL A 144 -26.57 -10.34 -6.98
CA VAL A 144 -26.35 -11.04 -8.27
C VAL A 144 -27.01 -10.29 -9.42
N LYS A 145 -28.29 -9.89 -9.28
CA LYS A 145 -29.02 -9.10 -10.29
C LYS A 145 -28.31 -7.78 -10.60
N ARG A 146 -27.79 -7.10 -9.59
CA ARG A 146 -27.07 -5.83 -9.75
C ARG A 146 -25.83 -6.01 -10.62
N HIS A 147 -24.99 -7.01 -10.36
CA HIS A 147 -23.77 -7.25 -11.13
C HIS A 147 -24.08 -7.68 -12.58
N LEU A 148 -25.01 -8.62 -12.78
CA LEU A 148 -25.41 -9.05 -14.13
C LEU A 148 -26.05 -7.90 -14.94
N ARG A 149 -26.82 -7.02 -14.29
CA ARG A 149 -27.40 -5.84 -14.95
C ARG A 149 -26.31 -4.86 -15.36
N ARG A 150 -25.34 -4.58 -14.50
CA ARG A 150 -24.25 -3.64 -14.79
C ARG A 150 -23.33 -4.16 -15.89
N ASP A 151 -23.06 -5.46 -15.89
CA ASP A 151 -22.32 -6.16 -16.95
C ASP A 151 -23.00 -6.02 -18.31
N ARG A 152 -24.31 -6.34 -18.39
CA ARG A 152 -25.10 -6.18 -19.62
C ARG A 152 -25.09 -4.75 -20.16
N LEU A 153 -25.04 -3.76 -19.26
CA LEU A 153 -25.04 -2.34 -19.60
C LEU A 153 -23.62 -1.77 -19.84
N GLY A 154 -22.57 -2.59 -19.73
CA GLY A 154 -21.17 -2.12 -19.83
C GLY A 154 -20.76 -1.13 -18.74
N LEU A 155 -21.51 -1.05 -17.63
CA LEU A 155 -21.32 -0.02 -16.59
C LEU A 155 -20.20 -0.34 -15.59
N ASP A 156 -19.61 -1.52 -15.70
CA ASP A 156 -18.53 -2.04 -14.87
C ASP A 156 -17.23 -2.24 -15.66
N GLU A 157 -17.09 -1.63 -16.85
CA GLU A 157 -15.74 -1.47 -17.39
C GLU A 157 -14.88 -0.81 -16.32
N PRO A 158 -13.71 -1.39 -15.97
CA PRO A 158 -12.82 -0.76 -15.01
C PRO A 158 -12.56 0.62 -15.57
N ARG A 159 -13.06 1.66 -14.88
CA ARG A 159 -12.68 3.03 -15.15
C ARG A 159 -11.17 2.99 -15.04
N GLN A 160 -10.47 2.96 -16.18
CA GLN A 160 -9.03 3.08 -16.19
C GLN A 160 -8.77 4.34 -15.38
N SER A 161 -8.29 4.15 -14.15
CA SER A 161 -7.90 5.25 -13.33
C SER A 161 -6.74 5.84 -14.11
N VAL A 162 -7.00 6.94 -14.81
CA VAL A 162 -5.94 7.73 -15.42
C VAL A 162 -5.06 8.07 -14.24
N ARG A 163 -3.98 7.31 -14.08
CA ARG A 163 -3.03 7.50 -12.97
C ARG A 163 -2.66 8.97 -13.08
N PRO A 164 -2.90 9.78 -12.03
CA PRO A 164 -2.48 11.17 -12.10
C PRO A 164 -1.01 11.17 -12.48
N ALA A 165 -0.61 11.99 -13.45
CA ALA A 165 0.76 12.07 -13.95
C ALA A 165 1.67 12.70 -12.87
N VAL A 166 1.77 12.03 -11.72
CA VAL A 166 2.60 12.45 -10.60
C VAL A 166 4.03 12.13 -10.95
N THR A 167 4.89 13.14 -10.89
CA THR A 167 6.31 12.96 -11.16
C THR A 167 7.09 12.64 -9.87
N PRO A 168 8.24 11.96 -9.96
CA PRO A 168 9.12 11.73 -8.81
C PRO A 168 9.48 13.01 -8.04
N THR A 169 9.67 14.12 -8.76
CA THR A 169 9.98 15.44 -8.19
C THR A 169 8.84 15.97 -7.32
N GLN A 170 7.58 15.79 -7.76
CA GLN A 170 6.40 16.18 -6.97
C GLN A 170 6.29 15.34 -5.69
N VAL A 171 6.52 14.03 -5.76
CA VAL A 171 6.52 13.16 -4.57
C VAL A 171 7.57 13.62 -3.56
N LEU A 172 8.81 13.87 -4.01
CA LEU A 172 9.89 14.35 -3.15
C LEU A 172 9.56 15.70 -2.49
N ALA A 173 8.99 16.63 -3.24
CA ALA A 173 8.60 17.94 -2.72
C ALA A 173 7.55 17.81 -1.60
N VAL A 174 6.52 17.01 -1.82
CA VAL A 174 5.47 16.76 -0.82
C VAL A 174 6.02 15.99 0.39
N ALA A 175 6.90 15.02 0.17
CA ALA A 175 7.54 14.27 1.25
C ALA A 175 8.32 15.17 2.21
N ARG A 176 9.12 16.10 1.67
CA ARG A 176 9.84 17.11 2.49
C ARG A 176 8.87 17.95 3.33
N GLN A 177 7.75 18.38 2.76
CA GLN A 177 6.72 19.12 3.50
C GLN A 177 6.03 18.28 4.59
N VAL A 178 5.86 16.97 4.38
CA VAL A 178 5.28 16.06 5.38
C VAL A 178 6.26 15.83 6.53
N ALA A 179 7.54 15.60 6.21
CA ALA A 179 8.61 15.43 7.20
C ALA A 179 8.74 16.66 8.12
N ASN A 180 8.79 17.87 7.54
CA ASN A 180 8.95 19.11 8.31
C ASN A 180 7.77 19.39 9.28
N ARG A 181 6.55 18.95 8.95
CA ARG A 181 5.37 19.16 9.81
C ARG A 181 5.27 18.16 10.97
N GLN A 182 5.98 17.04 10.89
CA GLN A 182 5.99 15.99 11.91
C GLN A 182 7.24 16.02 12.80
N GLY A 183 8.14 16.99 12.60
CA GLY A 183 9.20 17.28 13.56
C GLY A 183 8.62 17.58 14.95
N PRO A 184 9.42 17.43 16.03
CA PRO A 184 8.94 17.69 17.38
C PRO A 184 8.31 19.08 17.40
N ARG A 185 7.02 19.15 17.75
CA ARG A 185 6.38 20.42 18.11
C ARG A 185 7.23 20.98 19.24
N ALA A 186 8.08 21.96 18.94
CA ALA A 186 8.70 22.78 19.97
C ALA A 186 7.55 23.27 20.85
N ARG A 187 7.47 22.76 22.07
CA ARG A 187 6.57 23.31 23.07
C ARG A 187 7.06 24.75 23.26
N ALA A 188 6.28 25.71 22.77
CA ALA A 188 6.48 27.10 23.11
C ALA A 188 6.42 27.20 24.64
N ALA A 189 7.43 27.89 25.19
CA ALA A 189 7.59 28.16 26.62
C ALA A 189 6.40 28.91 27.21
#